data_AF-A0A158IE00-F1
#
_entry.id   AF-A0A158IE00-F1
#
_cell.length_a   1.000
_cell.length_b   1.000
_cell.length_c   1.000
_cell.angle_alpha   90.00
_cell.angle_beta   90.00
_cell.angle_gamma   90.00
#
_symmetry.space_group_name_H-M   'P 1'
#
loop_
_entity.id
_entity.type
_entity.pdbx_description
1 polymer ?
#
loop_
_entity_poly.entity_id
_entity_poly.type
_entity_poly.pdbx_seq_one_letter_code
_entity_poly.pdbx_strand_id
1 'polypeptide(L)'
;MRIEGRKAITVGNEFGVVRQLCLFRRRSDAHCFVPDHALAPVKESVFVPYIFSREEILAVVNAATRHEGRSMMWGAMLRVLTLVLYCTGMRLGEATRLRMVDVDLRRAVLTVQRSKGRSRILAIRDDLAAELRQYFQYREKVLAASGADDPMTLFIRRDGSALTLRAASDALRGLLRNLGFKPPRGRSGARPYEFRHAFVVHRLTAWAVEGADVHAKLPWLSAYLGHQNVLGTEVYLKATPQLLQLARQRFEQRSRSKRCMR
;
A
#
# COMPACT_ATOMS: atom_id res chain seq x y z
N MET A 1 15.80 7.75 -28.68
CA MET A 1 14.87 6.92 -29.50
C MET A 1 13.64 6.59 -28.65
N ARG A 2 12.48 7.21 -28.91
CA ARG A 2 11.21 6.84 -28.24
C ARG A 2 10.64 5.65 -29.01
N ILE A 3 10.58 4.48 -28.39
CA ILE A 3 9.82 3.36 -28.94
C ILE A 3 8.34 3.67 -28.69
N GLU A 4 7.57 3.80 -29.76
CA GLU A 4 6.16 4.14 -29.73
C GLU A 4 5.38 3.11 -28.87
N GLY A 5 4.45 3.60 -28.04
CA GLY A 5 3.65 2.76 -27.14
C GLY A 5 4.28 2.37 -25.79
N ARG A 6 5.55 2.67 -25.52
CA ARG A 6 6.21 2.34 -24.25
C ARG A 6 6.10 3.45 -23.21
N LYS A 7 5.75 3.10 -21.96
CA LYS A 7 5.65 4.08 -20.85
C LYS A 7 7.02 4.67 -20.53
N ALA A 8 7.09 5.99 -20.37
CA ALA A 8 8.34 6.71 -20.09
C ALA A 8 9.11 6.17 -18.87
N ILE A 9 8.40 5.77 -17.80
CA ILE A 9 9.03 5.17 -16.61
C ILE A 9 9.71 3.84 -16.90
N THR A 10 9.14 3.05 -17.83
CA THR A 10 9.73 1.78 -18.25
C THR A 10 11.03 2.04 -19.02
N VAL A 11 11.03 3.03 -19.92
CA VAL A 11 12.22 3.44 -20.67
C VAL A 11 13.32 3.98 -19.73
N GLY A 12 12.94 4.77 -18.73
CA GLY A 12 13.88 5.28 -17.72
C GLY A 12 14.51 4.17 -16.88
N ASN A 13 13.71 3.18 -16.44
CA ASN A 13 14.23 2.03 -15.69
C ASN A 13 15.19 1.18 -16.55
N GLU A 14 14.85 0.94 -17.81
CA GLU A 14 15.72 0.19 -18.73
C GLU A 14 17.02 0.93 -19.02
N PHE A 15 16.95 2.25 -19.25
CA PHE A 15 18.14 3.10 -19.35
C PHE A 15 19.03 2.94 -18.11
N GLY A 16 18.43 2.96 -16.92
CA GLY A 16 19.13 2.72 -15.66
C GLY A 16 19.84 1.36 -15.62
N VAL A 17 19.17 0.28 -16.03
CA VAL A 17 19.75 -1.07 -16.09
C VAL A 17 20.91 -1.14 -17.07
N VAL A 18 20.73 -0.63 -18.30
CA VAL A 18 21.79 -0.61 -19.32
C VAL A 18 23.00 0.18 -18.84
N ARG A 19 22.78 1.36 -18.24
CA ARG A 19 23.85 2.18 -17.70
C ARG A 19 24.61 1.49 -16.56
N GLN A 20 23.90 0.80 -15.65
CA GLN A 20 24.55 0.05 -14.57
C GLN A 20 25.39 -1.12 -15.10
N LEU A 21 24.92 -1.80 -16.15
CA LEU A 21 25.71 -2.84 -16.82
C LEU A 21 26.98 -2.26 -17.46
N CYS A 22 26.89 -1.13 -18.15
CA CYS A 22 28.04 -0.43 -18.71
C CYS A 22 29.04 0.00 -17.63
N LEU A 23 28.56 0.55 -16.51
CA LEU A 23 29.41 0.90 -15.36
C LEU A 23 30.10 -0.32 -14.75
N PHE A 24 29.39 -1.44 -14.66
CA PHE A 24 29.97 -2.70 -14.21
C PHE A 24 31.08 -3.17 -15.15
N ARG A 25 30.83 -3.19 -16.47
CA ARG A 25 31.84 -3.59 -17.48
C ARG A 25 33.05 -2.66 -17.49
N ARG A 26 32.87 -1.38 -17.19
CA ARG A 26 33.96 -0.41 -17.11
C ARG A 26 34.99 -0.70 -16.01
N ARG A 27 34.65 -1.57 -15.05
CA ARG A 27 35.60 -2.09 -14.05
C ARG A 27 36.64 -3.04 -14.63
N SER A 28 36.33 -3.68 -15.75
CA SER A 28 37.22 -4.65 -16.43
C SER A 28 37.71 -4.16 -17.79
N ASP A 29 36.98 -3.23 -18.43
CA ASP A 29 37.35 -2.60 -19.69
C ASP A 29 37.15 -1.08 -19.60
N ALA A 30 38.24 -0.32 -19.47
CA ALA A 30 38.21 1.12 -19.27
C ALA A 30 37.53 1.90 -20.42
N HIS A 31 37.47 1.32 -21.63
CA HIS A 31 36.89 1.93 -22.82
C HIS A 31 35.40 1.62 -23.00
N CYS A 32 34.81 0.83 -22.10
CA CYS A 32 33.40 0.49 -22.16
C CYS A 32 32.53 1.76 -22.14
N PHE A 33 31.72 1.94 -23.19
CA PHE A 33 30.80 3.07 -23.33
C PHE A 33 29.75 3.07 -22.21
N VAL A 34 29.62 4.20 -21.52
CA VAL A 34 28.59 4.43 -20.50
C VAL A 34 27.66 5.53 -21.00
N PRO A 35 26.36 5.25 -21.21
CA PRO A 35 25.40 6.27 -21.58
C PRO A 35 25.38 7.42 -20.57
N ASP A 36 25.46 8.66 -21.07
CA ASP A 36 25.38 9.85 -20.23
C ASP A 36 24.01 9.92 -19.54
N HIS A 37 24.01 10.19 -18.24
CA HIS A 37 22.79 10.38 -17.47
C HIS A 37 21.92 11.52 -18.01
N ALA A 38 22.50 12.53 -18.68
CA ALA A 38 21.75 13.58 -19.36
C ALA A 38 20.83 13.05 -20.48
N LEU A 39 21.16 11.89 -21.05
CA LEU A 39 20.34 11.19 -22.06
C LEU A 39 19.20 10.37 -21.43
N ALA A 40 19.18 10.24 -20.10
CA ALA A 40 18.10 9.55 -19.42
C ALA A 40 16.79 10.30 -19.70
N PRO A 41 15.70 9.60 -20.05
CA PRO A 41 14.41 10.25 -20.18
C PRO A 41 13.96 10.77 -18.81
N VAL A 42 14.18 12.06 -18.57
CA VAL A 42 13.65 12.76 -17.40
C VAL A 42 12.17 12.98 -17.65
N LYS A 43 11.32 12.28 -16.90
CA LYS A 43 9.91 12.61 -16.87
C LYS A 43 9.35 12.42 -15.48
N GLU A 44 8.76 13.50 -14.97
CA GLU A 44 7.88 13.45 -13.82
C GLU A 44 6.70 12.53 -14.15
N SER A 45 6.43 11.58 -13.26
CA SER A 45 5.27 10.71 -13.42
C SER A 45 4.01 11.57 -13.22
N VAL A 46 3.22 11.75 -14.28
CA VAL A 46 1.89 12.41 -14.22
C VAL A 46 0.83 11.49 -13.58
N PHE A 47 1.25 10.37 -12.98
CA PHE A 47 0.32 9.42 -12.37
C PHE A 47 -0.16 9.95 -11.02
N VAL A 48 -1.42 10.37 -10.98
CA VAL A 48 -2.13 10.65 -9.74
C VAL A 48 -2.73 9.32 -9.23
N PRO A 49 -2.38 8.86 -8.02
CA PRO A 49 -2.96 7.64 -7.46
C PRO A 49 -4.46 7.82 -7.22
N TYR A 50 -5.19 6.70 -7.28
CA TYR A 50 -6.61 6.70 -6.94
C TYR A 50 -6.74 6.62 -5.43
N ILE A 51 -7.31 7.64 -4.80
CA ILE A 51 -7.51 7.64 -3.35
C ILE A 51 -8.93 7.20 -3.06
N PHE A 52 -9.09 6.00 -2.50
CA PHE A 52 -10.41 5.51 -2.10
C PHE A 52 -11.03 6.40 -1.03
N SER A 53 -12.30 6.76 -1.20
CA SER A 53 -13.10 7.36 -0.13
C SER A 53 -13.38 6.33 0.98
N ARG A 54 -13.86 6.78 2.15
CA ARG A 54 -14.24 5.87 3.23
C ARG A 54 -15.41 4.97 2.82
N GLU A 55 -16.36 5.53 2.08
CA GLU A 55 -17.54 4.84 1.53
C GLU A 55 -17.12 3.76 0.53
N GLU A 56 -16.14 4.05 -0.32
CA GLU A 56 -15.60 3.06 -1.27
C GLU A 56 -14.86 1.93 -0.55
N ILE A 57 -14.06 2.24 0.49
CA ILE A 57 -13.43 1.22 1.32
C ILE A 57 -14.48 0.31 1.96
N LEU A 58 -15.55 0.89 2.51
CA LEU A 58 -16.67 0.13 3.08
C LEU A 58 -17.36 -0.73 2.01
N ALA A 59 -17.55 -0.21 0.80
CA ALA A 59 -18.10 -0.96 -0.32
C ALA A 59 -17.23 -2.18 -0.67
N VAL A 60 -15.89 -2.03 -0.70
CA VAL A 60 -14.97 -3.15 -0.92
C VAL A 60 -15.07 -4.18 0.22
N VAL A 61 -15.05 -3.74 1.47
CA VAL A 61 -15.13 -4.60 2.65
C VAL A 61 -16.46 -5.39 2.67
N ASN A 62 -17.56 -4.73 2.31
CA ASN A 62 -18.88 -5.36 2.21
C ASN A 62 -18.95 -6.35 1.05
N ALA A 63 -18.39 -6.00 -0.12
CA ALA A 63 -18.33 -6.91 -1.26
C ALA A 63 -17.45 -8.14 -0.99
N ALA A 64 -16.36 -7.99 -0.23
CA ALA A 64 -15.55 -9.10 0.24
C ALA A 64 -16.35 -10.04 1.15
N THR A 65 -17.14 -9.47 2.07
CA THR A 65 -18.01 -10.23 2.98
C THR A 65 -19.09 -11.02 2.22
N ARG A 66 -19.71 -10.36 1.23
CA ARG A 66 -20.75 -10.94 0.35
C ARG A 66 -20.18 -11.71 -0.84
N HIS A 67 -18.90 -12.07 -0.83
CA HIS A 67 -18.31 -12.80 -1.96
C HIS A 67 -18.85 -14.25 -1.98
N GLU A 68 -20.05 -14.41 -2.53
CA GLU A 68 -20.92 -15.60 -2.53
C GLU A 68 -20.36 -16.81 -3.30
N GLY A 69 -19.17 -16.70 -3.88
CA GLY A 69 -18.51 -17.81 -4.55
C GLY A 69 -17.95 -18.87 -3.59
N ARG A 70 -18.79 -19.76 -3.05
CA ARG A 70 -18.49 -21.15 -2.60
C ARG A 70 -17.67 -21.38 -1.30
N SER A 71 -17.34 -20.38 -0.47
CA SER A 71 -16.82 -20.63 0.90
C SER A 71 -16.87 -19.37 1.75
N MET A 72 -17.63 -19.41 2.86
CA MET A 72 -17.72 -18.31 3.84
C MET A 72 -16.34 -17.85 4.34
N MET A 73 -15.38 -18.79 4.43
CA MET A 73 -13.99 -18.47 4.82
C MET A 73 -13.32 -17.52 3.82
N TRP A 74 -13.49 -17.73 2.51
CA TRP A 74 -12.79 -16.91 1.52
C TRP A 74 -13.24 -15.45 1.57
N GLY A 75 -14.53 -15.22 1.80
CA GLY A 75 -15.07 -13.87 2.02
C GLY A 75 -14.49 -13.23 3.28
N ALA A 76 -14.46 -13.97 4.40
CA ALA A 76 -13.84 -13.52 5.64
C ALA A 76 -12.34 -13.20 5.49
N MET A 77 -11.60 -14.04 4.76
CA MET A 77 -10.19 -13.81 4.44
C MET A 77 -10.01 -12.52 3.65
N LEU A 78 -10.77 -12.31 2.57
CA LEU A 78 -10.66 -11.10 1.74
C LEU A 78 -11.08 -9.84 2.52
N ARG A 79 -12.07 -9.95 3.39
CA ARG A 79 -12.50 -8.87 4.29
C ARG A 79 -11.33 -8.45 5.19
N VAL A 80 -10.75 -9.38 5.93
CA VAL A 80 -9.64 -9.09 6.86
C VAL A 80 -8.39 -8.66 6.12
N LEU A 81 -8.07 -9.24 4.96
CA LEU A 81 -6.96 -8.79 4.13
C LEU A 81 -7.15 -7.31 3.73
N THR A 82 -8.35 -6.93 3.27
CA THR A 82 -8.67 -5.55 2.89
C THR A 82 -8.53 -4.60 4.08
N LEU A 83 -9.08 -4.98 5.24
CA LEU A 83 -8.99 -4.19 6.47
C LEU A 83 -7.54 -4.04 6.94
N VAL A 84 -6.73 -5.11 6.93
CA VAL A 84 -5.31 -5.03 7.29
C VAL A 84 -4.57 -4.06 6.36
N LEU A 85 -4.79 -4.14 5.04
CA LEU A 85 -4.13 -3.24 4.08
C LEU A 85 -4.51 -1.79 4.30
N TYR A 86 -5.81 -1.51 4.51
CA TYR A 86 -6.31 -0.15 4.69
C TYR A 86 -5.98 0.43 6.06
N CYS A 87 -6.12 -0.33 7.15
CA CYS A 87 -5.93 0.20 8.50
C CYS A 87 -4.46 0.32 8.91
N THR A 88 -3.55 -0.39 8.24
CA THR A 88 -2.10 -0.37 8.56
C THR A 88 -1.24 0.22 7.45
N GLY A 89 -1.83 0.45 6.27
CA GLY A 89 -1.10 0.89 5.09
C GLY A 89 0.01 -0.05 4.64
N MET A 90 0.09 -1.30 5.11
CA MET A 90 1.14 -2.23 4.68
C MET A 90 1.01 -2.57 3.19
N ARG A 91 2.11 -3.00 2.57
CA ARG A 91 2.08 -3.45 1.17
C ARG A 91 1.40 -4.81 1.08
N LEU A 92 0.73 -5.09 -0.05
CA LEU A 92 0.11 -6.40 -0.28
C LEU A 92 1.08 -7.57 -0.07
N GLY A 93 2.31 -7.45 -0.59
CA GLY A 93 3.34 -8.48 -0.40
C GLY A 93 3.80 -8.65 1.06
N GLU A 94 3.72 -7.59 1.88
CA GLU A 94 3.99 -7.70 3.31
C GLU A 94 2.86 -8.47 4.00
N ALA A 95 1.60 -8.12 3.70
CA ALA A 95 0.42 -8.78 4.25
C ALA A 95 0.40 -10.28 3.94
N THR A 96 0.66 -10.68 2.68
CA THR A 96 0.67 -12.09 2.27
C THR A 96 1.82 -12.91 2.87
N ARG A 97 2.82 -12.26 3.46
CA ARG A 97 3.97 -12.93 4.12
C ARG A 97 3.89 -12.90 5.65
N LEU A 98 2.87 -12.26 6.23
CA LEU A 98 2.68 -12.30 7.68
C LEU A 98 2.50 -13.74 8.14
N ARG A 99 3.19 -14.11 9.22
CA ARG A 99 3.01 -15.39 9.89
C ARG A 99 2.16 -15.22 11.14
N MET A 100 1.62 -16.32 11.66
CA MET A 100 0.84 -16.30 12.90
C MET A 100 1.66 -15.73 14.07
N VAL A 101 2.96 -16.04 14.13
CA VAL A 101 3.90 -15.50 15.13
C VAL A 101 4.15 -13.99 15.02
N ASP A 102 3.83 -13.39 13.88
CA ASP A 102 3.98 -11.95 13.66
C ASP A 102 2.74 -11.16 14.14
N VAL A 103 1.71 -11.84 14.64
CA VAL A 103 0.44 -11.25 15.07
C VAL A 103 0.27 -11.38 16.58
N ASP A 104 0.35 -10.27 17.29
CA ASP A 104 0.10 -10.20 18.73
C ASP A 104 -1.21 -9.43 18.98
N LEU A 105 -2.31 -10.17 19.11
CA LEU A 105 -3.63 -9.58 19.37
C LEU A 105 -3.83 -9.14 20.81
N ARG A 106 -2.96 -9.56 21.75
CA ARG A 106 -2.99 -9.08 23.14
C ARG A 106 -2.40 -7.68 23.23
N ARG A 107 -1.32 -7.45 22.48
CA ARG A 107 -0.66 -6.13 22.36
C ARG A 107 -1.23 -5.27 21.23
N ALA A 108 -2.19 -5.78 20.48
CA ALA A 108 -2.76 -5.15 19.29
C ALA A 108 -1.68 -4.68 18.29
N VAL A 109 -0.78 -5.60 17.91
CA VAL A 109 0.37 -5.32 17.04
C VAL A 109 0.52 -6.37 15.93
N LEU A 110 0.86 -5.89 14.73
CA LEU A 110 1.39 -6.70 13.63
C LEU A 110 2.87 -6.38 13.40
N THR A 111 3.71 -7.42 13.27
CA THR A 111 5.14 -7.26 13.02
C THR A 111 5.46 -7.55 11.56
N VAL A 112 5.93 -6.54 10.82
CA VAL A 112 6.40 -6.76 9.45
C VAL A 112 7.88 -7.11 9.48
N GLN A 113 8.22 -8.34 9.13
CA GLN A 113 9.59 -8.83 9.12
C GLN A 113 10.35 -8.49 7.84
N ARG A 114 11.59 -7.98 7.99
CA ARG A 114 12.62 -7.86 6.94
C ARG A 114 12.13 -7.31 5.58
N SER A 115 11.19 -6.36 5.59
CA SER A 115 10.75 -5.70 4.37
C SER A 115 11.75 -4.60 3.98
N LYS A 116 12.38 -4.73 2.81
CA LYS A 116 13.49 -3.85 2.38
C LYS A 116 14.64 -3.76 3.39
N GLY A 117 14.94 -4.87 4.07
CA GLY A 117 16.03 -4.98 5.04
C GLY A 117 15.74 -4.41 6.42
N ARG A 118 14.49 -4.00 6.72
CA ARG A 118 14.09 -3.50 8.05
C ARG A 118 12.82 -4.19 8.54
N SER A 119 12.74 -4.43 9.85
CA SER A 119 11.51 -4.87 10.52
C SER A 119 10.83 -3.67 11.19
N ARG A 120 9.50 -3.72 11.33
CA ARG A 120 8.74 -2.68 12.02
C ARG A 120 7.48 -3.24 12.67
N ILE A 121 7.06 -2.59 13.74
CA ILE A 121 5.83 -2.87 14.48
C ILE A 121 4.74 -1.93 14.00
N LEU A 122 3.57 -2.48 13.69
CA LEU A 122 2.37 -1.74 13.32
C LEU A 122 1.31 -1.94 14.39
N ALA A 123 1.03 -0.89 15.15
CA ALA A 123 -0.11 -0.89 16.06
C ALA A 123 -1.42 -0.96 15.27
N ILE A 124 -2.37 -1.75 15.76
CA ILE A 124 -3.72 -1.88 15.24
C ILE A 124 -4.73 -1.49 16.34
N ARG A 125 -5.95 -1.15 15.93
CA ARG A 125 -7.05 -0.86 16.84
C ARG A 125 -7.78 -2.16 17.23
N ASP A 126 -8.53 -2.11 18.34
CA ASP A 126 -9.23 -3.27 18.89
C ASP A 126 -10.30 -3.84 17.94
N ASP A 127 -10.89 -2.99 17.09
CA ASP A 127 -11.84 -3.40 16.06
C ASP A 127 -11.18 -4.29 14.99
N LEU A 128 -10.00 -3.92 14.49
CA LEU A 128 -9.22 -4.77 13.60
C LEU A 128 -8.73 -6.04 14.31
N ALA A 129 -8.36 -5.96 15.58
CA ALA A 129 -7.98 -7.13 16.36
C ALA A 129 -9.17 -8.12 16.49
N ALA A 130 -10.39 -7.62 16.66
CA ALA A 130 -11.59 -8.46 16.69
C ALA A 130 -11.86 -9.16 15.36
N GLU A 131 -11.73 -8.44 14.24
CA GLU A 131 -11.84 -9.00 12.89
C GLU A 131 -10.80 -10.11 12.64
N LEU A 132 -9.56 -9.92 13.11
CA LEU A 132 -8.52 -10.94 13.05
C LEU A 132 -8.86 -12.18 13.90
N ARG A 133 -9.38 -12.01 15.12
CA ARG A 133 -9.81 -13.14 15.96
C ARG A 133 -10.91 -13.95 15.27
N GLN A 134 -11.88 -13.28 14.67
CA GLN A 134 -12.95 -13.96 13.94
C GLN A 134 -12.39 -14.74 12.74
N TYR A 135 -11.44 -14.15 12.01
CA TYR A 135 -10.78 -14.84 10.91
C TYR A 135 -9.97 -16.06 11.36
N PHE A 136 -9.34 -16.04 12.53
CA PHE A 136 -8.58 -17.20 13.05
C PHE A 136 -9.48 -18.42 13.23
N GLN A 137 -10.72 -18.23 13.69
CA GLN A 137 -11.69 -19.32 13.82
C GLN A 137 -12.04 -19.94 12.46
N TYR A 138 -12.17 -19.13 11.41
CA TYR A 138 -12.40 -19.65 10.05
C TYR A 138 -11.16 -20.34 9.49
N ARG A 139 -9.97 -19.81 9.78
CA ARG A 139 -8.68 -20.39 9.37
C ARG A 139 -8.50 -21.79 9.96
N GLU A 140 -8.72 -21.94 11.27
CA GLU A 140 -8.64 -23.22 11.97
C GLU A 140 -9.59 -24.27 11.38
N LYS A 141 -10.85 -23.90 11.12
CA LYS A 141 -11.83 -24.78 10.49
C LYS A 141 -11.38 -25.28 9.11
N VAL A 142 -10.75 -24.41 8.31
CA VAL A 142 -10.25 -24.80 6.99
C VAL A 142 -9.06 -25.74 7.09
N LEU A 143 -8.13 -25.50 8.01
CA LEU A 143 -6.98 -26.39 8.19
C LEU A 143 -7.41 -27.77 8.71
N ALA A 144 -8.34 -27.80 9.66
CA ALA A 144 -8.92 -29.05 10.16
C ALA A 144 -9.64 -29.83 9.05
N ALA A 145 -10.37 -29.14 8.17
CA ALA A 145 -11.09 -29.77 7.06
C ALA A 145 -10.18 -30.18 5.88
N SER A 146 -9.07 -29.47 5.64
CA SER A 146 -8.17 -29.76 4.52
C SER A 146 -7.22 -30.92 4.81
N GLY A 147 -6.97 -31.25 6.09
CA GLY A 147 -6.00 -32.28 6.49
C GLY A 147 -4.56 -31.95 6.10
N ALA A 148 -4.29 -30.69 5.73
CA ALA A 148 -2.97 -30.21 5.32
C ALA A 148 -2.21 -29.65 6.52
N ASP A 149 -0.88 -29.75 6.49
CA ASP A 149 -0.02 -29.12 7.49
C ASP A 149 -0.23 -27.60 7.50
N ASP A 150 -0.23 -27.01 8.69
CA ASP A 150 -0.41 -25.57 8.85
C ASP A 150 0.81 -24.82 8.23
N PRO A 151 0.61 -23.98 7.19
CA PRO A 151 1.71 -23.21 6.61
C PRO A 151 2.26 -22.11 7.54
N MET A 152 1.67 -21.93 8.73
CA MET A 152 1.95 -20.91 9.74
C MET A 152 1.83 -19.47 9.22
N THR A 153 1.28 -19.28 8.02
CA THR A 153 0.98 -17.97 7.44
C THR A 153 -0.36 -17.44 7.92
N LEU A 154 -0.45 -16.14 8.16
CA LEU A 154 -1.67 -15.47 8.58
C LEU A 154 -2.82 -15.74 7.61
N PHE A 155 -2.61 -15.43 6.33
CA PHE A 155 -3.62 -15.62 5.29
C PHE A 155 -3.42 -16.93 4.53
N ILE A 156 -4.49 -17.71 4.45
CA ILE A 156 -4.53 -18.99 3.73
C ILE A 156 -5.58 -18.99 2.61
N ARG A 157 -5.43 -19.95 1.70
CA ARG A 157 -6.37 -20.28 0.64
C ARG A 157 -7.38 -21.32 1.13
N ARG A 158 -8.36 -21.62 0.28
CA ARG A 158 -9.47 -22.56 0.59
C ARG A 158 -9.02 -24.00 0.79
N ASP A 159 -7.87 -24.36 0.23
CA ASP A 159 -7.23 -25.67 0.34
C ASP A 159 -6.27 -25.75 1.55
N GLY A 160 -6.25 -24.73 2.43
CA GLY A 160 -5.34 -24.66 3.56
C GLY A 160 -3.94 -24.13 3.22
N SER A 161 -3.59 -24.02 1.94
CA SER A 161 -2.26 -23.54 1.52
C SER A 161 -2.07 -22.04 1.76
N ALA A 162 -0.81 -21.58 1.83
CA ALA A 162 -0.49 -20.17 2.01
C ALA A 162 -1.07 -19.27 0.89
N LEU A 163 -1.58 -18.10 1.26
CA LEU A 163 -2.05 -17.12 0.28
C LEU A 163 -0.87 -16.48 -0.47
N THR A 164 -0.78 -16.74 -1.78
CA THR A 164 0.26 -16.13 -2.62
C THR A 164 -0.06 -14.67 -2.95
N LEU A 165 0.98 -13.86 -3.18
CA LEU A 165 0.84 -12.48 -3.63
C LEU A 165 0.00 -12.35 -4.91
N ARG A 166 0.19 -13.28 -5.85
CA ARG A 166 -0.58 -13.31 -7.10
C ARG A 166 -2.05 -13.57 -6.83
N ALA A 167 -2.38 -14.61 -6.06
CA ALA A 167 -3.75 -14.95 -5.71
C ALA A 167 -4.45 -13.82 -4.95
N ALA A 168 -3.80 -13.22 -3.96
CA ALA A 168 -4.32 -12.08 -3.23
C ALA A 168 -4.58 -10.88 -4.15
N SER A 169 -3.63 -10.59 -5.05
CA SER A 169 -3.76 -9.47 -5.98
C SER A 169 -4.87 -9.69 -7.00
N ASP A 170 -5.07 -10.91 -7.48
CA ASP A 170 -6.09 -11.23 -8.46
C ASP A 170 -7.48 -11.22 -7.82
N ALA A 171 -7.61 -11.74 -6.60
CA ALA A 171 -8.86 -11.69 -5.84
C ALA A 171 -9.32 -10.26 -5.53
N LEU A 172 -8.42 -9.40 -5.02
CA LEU A 172 -8.74 -7.99 -4.78
C LEU A 172 -9.05 -7.25 -6.08
N ARG A 173 -8.34 -7.52 -7.19
CA ARG A 173 -8.69 -6.93 -8.49
C ARG A 173 -10.06 -7.41 -8.97
N GLY A 174 -10.44 -8.65 -8.70
CA GLY A 174 -11.78 -9.17 -8.98
C GLY A 174 -12.84 -8.34 -8.26
N LEU A 175 -12.70 -8.14 -6.94
CA LEU A 175 -13.59 -7.27 -6.16
C LEU A 175 -13.67 -5.85 -6.74
N LEU A 176 -12.53 -5.25 -7.06
CA LEU A 176 -12.49 -3.90 -7.62
C LEU A 176 -13.16 -3.81 -9.00
N ARG A 177 -13.10 -4.86 -9.82
CA ARG A 177 -13.83 -4.91 -11.10
C ARG A 177 -15.33 -5.04 -10.87
N ASN A 178 -15.75 -5.90 -9.95
CA ASN A 178 -17.16 -6.11 -9.64
C ASN A 178 -17.82 -4.83 -9.11
N LEU A 179 -17.06 -3.99 -8.41
CA LEU A 179 -17.51 -2.70 -7.90
C LEU A 179 -17.37 -1.54 -8.90
N GLY A 180 -16.87 -1.80 -10.12
CA GLY A 180 -16.69 -0.76 -11.14
C GLY A 180 -15.47 0.15 -10.94
N PHE A 181 -14.69 -0.01 -9.87
CA PHE A 181 -13.45 0.77 -9.62
C PHE A 181 -12.29 0.40 -10.55
N LYS A 182 -12.43 -0.69 -11.29
CA LYS A 182 -11.46 -1.16 -12.27
C LYS A 182 -12.17 -1.63 -13.54
N PRO A 183 -11.66 -1.28 -14.75
CA PRO A 183 -12.25 -1.77 -16.00
C PRO A 183 -12.24 -3.31 -16.07
N PRO A 184 -13.19 -3.94 -16.81
CA PRO A 184 -13.30 -5.40 -16.92
C PRO A 184 -12.07 -6.09 -17.50
N ARG A 185 -11.26 -5.39 -18.29
CA ARG A 185 -9.96 -5.85 -18.80
C ARG A 185 -8.87 -4.79 -18.62
N GLY A 186 -7.61 -5.22 -18.69
CA GLY A 186 -6.44 -4.34 -18.65
C GLY A 186 -5.88 -4.06 -17.25
N ARG A 187 -4.91 -3.13 -17.21
CA ARG A 187 -4.11 -2.80 -16.02
C ARG A 187 -4.40 -1.41 -15.42
N SER A 188 -5.19 -0.58 -16.10
CA SER A 188 -5.63 0.75 -15.66
C SER A 188 -6.66 0.68 -14.52
N GLY A 189 -6.93 1.81 -13.86
CA GLY A 189 -7.86 1.91 -12.72
C GLY A 189 -7.26 1.45 -11.39
N ALA A 190 -8.13 1.29 -10.38
CA ALA A 190 -7.72 1.00 -9.02
C ALA A 190 -6.94 -0.32 -8.89
N ARG A 191 -6.09 -0.39 -7.87
CA ARG A 191 -5.18 -1.51 -7.59
C ARG A 191 -5.15 -1.79 -6.08
N PRO A 192 -4.72 -2.98 -5.65
CA PRO A 192 -4.54 -3.26 -4.22
C PRO A 192 -3.59 -2.28 -3.51
N TYR A 193 -2.66 -1.65 -4.23
CA TYR A 193 -1.75 -0.65 -3.65
C TYR A 193 -2.48 0.65 -3.24
N GLU A 194 -3.65 0.93 -3.82
CA GLU A 194 -4.44 2.12 -3.51
C GLU A 194 -5.00 2.10 -2.07
N PHE A 195 -5.14 0.93 -1.42
CA PHE A 195 -5.50 0.86 0.01
C PHE A 195 -4.46 1.54 0.90
N ARG A 196 -3.18 1.38 0.57
CA ARG A 196 -2.09 2.07 1.25
C ARG A 196 -2.12 3.56 0.95
N HIS A 197 -2.41 3.94 -0.29
CA HIS A 197 -2.54 5.36 -0.62
C HIS A 197 -3.68 6.00 0.18
N ALA A 198 -4.84 5.35 0.26
CA ALA A 198 -5.98 5.78 1.07
C ALA A 198 -5.63 5.88 2.57
N PHE A 199 -4.95 4.89 3.14
CA PHE A 199 -4.48 4.94 4.54
C PHE A 199 -3.68 6.22 4.81
N VAL A 200 -2.67 6.48 3.98
CA VAL A 200 -1.75 7.61 4.17
C VAL A 200 -2.50 8.93 4.05
N VAL A 201 -3.29 9.09 2.99
CA VAL A 201 -4.06 10.32 2.76
C VAL A 201 -5.06 10.55 3.89
N HIS A 202 -5.84 9.53 4.29
CA HIS A 202 -6.81 9.67 5.38
C HIS A 202 -6.14 9.99 6.71
N ARG A 203 -4.96 9.42 6.98
CA ARG A 203 -4.24 9.72 8.22
C ARG A 203 -3.71 11.14 8.25
N LEU A 204 -3.10 11.60 7.15
CA LEU A 204 -2.61 12.97 7.01
C LEU A 204 -3.76 13.98 7.13
N THR A 205 -4.87 13.74 6.43
CA THR A 205 -6.07 14.58 6.50
C THR A 205 -6.60 14.65 7.92
N ALA A 206 -6.71 13.52 8.62
CA ALA A 206 -7.22 13.52 9.98
C ALA A 206 -6.28 14.24 10.96
N TRP A 207 -4.95 14.08 10.85
CA TRP A 207 -4.00 14.90 11.64
C TRP A 207 -4.12 16.39 11.36
N ALA A 208 -4.37 16.74 10.09
CA ALA A 208 -4.54 18.13 9.70
C ALA A 208 -5.83 18.73 10.30
N VAL A 209 -6.94 17.97 10.29
CA VAL A 209 -8.20 18.36 10.96
C VAL A 209 -8.04 18.46 12.48
N GLU A 210 -7.28 17.54 13.09
CA GLU A 210 -6.95 17.54 14.53
C GLU A 210 -5.99 18.68 14.95
N GLY A 211 -5.57 19.55 14.01
CA GLY A 211 -4.66 20.66 14.32
C GLY A 211 -3.19 20.27 14.45
N ALA A 212 -2.82 19.00 14.21
CA ALA A 212 -1.45 18.55 14.36
C ALA A 212 -0.50 19.14 13.29
N ASP A 213 0.78 19.23 13.65
CA ASP A 213 1.85 19.53 12.70
C ASP A 213 2.14 18.29 11.84
N VAL A 214 1.59 18.30 10.62
CA VAL A 214 1.74 17.22 9.65
C VAL A 214 3.20 17.06 9.21
N HIS A 215 3.96 18.15 9.10
CA HIS A 215 5.37 18.10 8.68
C HIS A 215 6.21 17.43 9.77
N ALA A 216 6.00 17.78 11.04
CA ALA A 216 6.68 17.14 12.16
C ALA A 216 6.31 15.65 12.31
N LYS A 217 5.09 15.25 11.93
CA LYS A 217 4.63 13.85 11.97
C LYS A 217 5.03 13.02 10.76
N LEU A 218 5.45 13.63 9.65
CA LEU A 218 5.76 12.95 8.40
C LEU A 218 6.90 11.92 8.51
N PRO A 219 8.01 12.17 9.25
CA PRO A 219 9.06 11.17 9.46
C PRO A 219 8.56 9.92 10.17
N TRP A 220 7.68 10.09 11.17
CA TRP A 220 7.07 8.98 11.91
C TRP A 220 6.20 8.12 11.00
N LEU A 221 5.37 8.75 10.17
CA LEU A 221 4.56 8.04 9.18
C LEU A 221 5.44 7.33 8.15
N SER A 222 6.52 7.95 7.70
CA SER A 222 7.49 7.35 6.79
C SER A 222 8.12 6.08 7.37
N ALA A 223 8.54 6.13 8.65
CA ALA A 223 9.07 4.98 9.38
C ALA A 223 8.01 3.88 9.54
N TYR A 224 6.79 4.23 9.95
CA TYR A 224 5.65 3.31 10.06
C TYR A 224 5.33 2.61 8.74
N LEU A 225 5.41 3.35 7.63
CA LEU A 225 5.20 2.84 6.29
C LEU A 225 6.37 1.99 5.76
N GLY A 226 7.54 2.01 6.41
CA GLY A 226 8.75 1.35 5.92
C GLY A 226 9.23 1.96 4.60
N HIS A 227 9.22 3.29 4.50
CA HIS A 227 9.90 4.00 3.42
C HIS A 227 11.39 4.14 3.75
N GLN A 228 12.25 3.92 2.74
CA GLN A 228 13.69 4.13 2.89
C GLN A 228 14.05 5.63 2.92
N ASN A 229 13.18 6.48 2.38
CA ASN A 229 13.33 7.93 2.36
C ASN A 229 11.96 8.60 2.60
N VAL A 230 11.93 9.65 3.40
CA VAL A 230 10.77 10.51 3.69
C VAL A 230 10.16 11.13 2.43
N LEU A 231 10.96 11.34 1.37
CA LEU A 231 10.46 11.80 0.06
C LEU A 231 9.32 10.93 -0.48
N GLY A 232 9.33 9.62 -0.21
CA GLY A 232 8.24 8.71 -0.60
C GLY A 232 6.92 8.98 0.11
N THR A 233 6.94 9.67 1.25
CA THR A 233 5.76 10.11 2.01
C THR A 233 5.38 11.56 1.64
N GLU A 234 6.34 12.42 1.27
CA GLU A 234 6.06 13.81 0.85
C GLU A 234 5.20 13.90 -0.41
N VAL A 235 5.31 12.92 -1.32
CA VAL A 235 4.46 12.86 -2.53
C VAL A 235 2.97 12.93 -2.19
N TYR A 236 2.55 12.43 -1.02
CA TYR A 236 1.16 12.47 -0.58
C TYR A 236 0.67 13.87 -0.17
N LEU A 237 1.57 14.74 0.29
CA LEU A 237 1.21 16.12 0.61
C LEU A 237 0.78 16.87 -0.65
N LYS A 238 1.48 16.63 -1.76
CA LYS A 238 1.17 17.24 -3.06
C LYS A 238 -0.06 16.62 -3.74
N ALA A 239 -0.34 15.35 -3.46
CA ALA A 239 -1.42 14.60 -4.10
C ALA A 239 -2.79 14.72 -3.41
N THR A 240 -2.91 15.49 -2.33
CA THR A 240 -4.15 15.59 -1.54
C THR A 240 -4.75 17.01 -1.60
N PRO A 241 -5.76 17.28 -2.46
CA PRO A 241 -6.40 18.58 -2.56
C PRO A 241 -6.92 19.13 -1.23
N GLN A 242 -7.43 18.25 -0.37
CA GLN A 242 -7.95 18.62 0.96
C GLN A 242 -6.82 19.15 1.87
N LEU A 243 -5.61 18.59 1.80
CA LEU A 243 -4.46 19.11 2.55
C LEU A 243 -4.01 20.47 2.02
N LEU A 244 -4.06 20.68 0.69
CA LEU A 244 -3.77 21.98 0.08
C LEU A 244 -4.80 23.04 0.50
N GLN A 245 -6.09 22.68 0.53
CA GLN A 245 -7.15 23.58 0.98
C GLN A 245 -7.00 23.93 2.47
N LEU A 246 -6.69 22.95 3.32
CA LEU A 246 -6.46 23.21 4.74
C LEU A 246 -5.20 24.06 4.99
N ALA A 247 -4.13 23.81 4.22
CA ALA A 247 -2.91 24.62 4.27
C ALA A 247 -3.20 26.08 3.85
N ARG A 248 -4.00 26.28 2.80
CA ARG A 248 -4.46 27.61 2.37
C ARG A 248 -5.21 28.33 3.48
N GLN A 249 -6.20 27.67 4.11
CA GLN A 249 -6.98 28.27 5.20
C GLN A 249 -6.10 28.69 6.39
N ARG A 250 -5.15 27.83 6.81
CA ARG A 250 -4.19 28.16 7.88
C ARG A 250 -3.29 29.34 7.50
N PHE A 251 -2.83 29.40 6.24
CA PHE A 251 -2.04 30.53 5.75
C PHE A 251 -2.85 31.84 5.79
N GLU A 252 -4.10 31.83 5.35
CA GLU A 252 -5.00 32.99 5.40
C GLU A 252 -5.23 33.46 6.84
N GLN A 253 -5.47 32.56 7.80
CA GLN A 253 -5.64 32.88 9.23
C GLN A 253 -4.39 33.52 9.85
N ARG A 254 -3.20 32.97 9.56
CA ARG A 254 -1.93 33.50 10.07
C ARG A 254 -1.59 34.87 9.47
N SER A 255 -1.93 35.06 8.20
CA SER A 255 -1.76 36.34 7.49
C SER A 255 -2.69 37.42 8.03
N ARG A 256 -3.94 37.06 8.36
CA ARG A 256 -4.91 37.96 9.02
C ARG A 256 -4.50 38.34 10.44
N SER A 257 -4.03 37.37 11.23
CA SER A 257 -3.56 37.61 12.61
C SER A 257 -2.36 38.57 12.65
N LYS A 258 -1.42 38.45 11.71
CA LYS A 258 -0.29 39.37 11.59
C LYS A 258 -0.67 40.79 11.14
N ARG A 259 -1.80 40.97 10.44
CA ARG A 259 -2.32 42.30 10.07
C ARG A 259 -3.07 43.00 11.20
N CYS A 260 -3.63 42.26 12.15
CA CYS A 260 -4.39 42.84 13.26
C CYS A 260 -3.52 43.23 14.46
N MET A 261 -2.27 42.77 14.51
CA MET A 261 -1.26 43.15 15.52
C MET A 261 -0.34 44.29 15.06
N ARG A 262 -0.69 44.97 13.96
CA ARG A 262 -0.07 46.22 13.48
C ARG A 262 -1.11 47.31 13.55
#